data_AF-A0A4Q5R7T3-F1
#
_entry.id   AF-A0A4Q5R7T3-F1
#
_cell.length_a   1.000
_cell.length_b   1.000
_cell.length_c   1.000
_cell.angle_alpha   90.00
_cell.angle_beta   90.00
_cell.angle_gamma   90.00
#
_symmetry.space_group_name_H-M   'P 1'
#
loop_
_entity.id
_entity.type
_entity.pdbx_description
1 polymer ?
#
loop_
_entity_poly.entity_id
_entity_poly.type
_entity_poly.pdbx_seq_one_letter_code
_entity_poly.pdbx_strand_id
1 'polypeptide(L)' 'MLREANIHRIYLVTHDWHMRRSLLAFRRFGLDPVPAPVRPPFTPPVSWRRFVPSSVAWFNSYIALHEWMGLAYYATRR' A
#
# COMPACT_ATOMS: atom_id res chain seq x y z
N MET A 1 -13.77 6.11 18.99
CA MET A 1 -14.61 6.15 17.76
C MET A 1 -14.98 4.76 17.19
N LEU A 2 -14.16 4.03 16.41
CA LEU A 2 -14.62 2.72 15.84
C LEU A 2 -14.81 1.60 16.87
N ARG A 3 -13.89 1.50 17.84
CA ARG A 3 -13.96 0.51 18.91
C ARG A 3 -15.17 0.70 19.82
N GLU A 4 -15.50 1.96 20.14
CA GLU A 4 -16.71 2.31 20.92
C GLU A 4 -18.00 1.90 20.20
N ALA A 5 -18.02 1.99 18.86
CA ALA A 5 -19.14 1.57 18.04
C ALA A 5 -19.17 0.05 17.78
N ASN A 6 -18.25 -0.73 18.37
CA ASN A 6 -18.08 -2.16 18.15
C ASN A 6 -17.87 -2.54 16.66
N ILE A 7 -17.24 -1.64 15.89
CA ILE A 7 -16.92 -1.85 14.48
C ILE A 7 -15.48 -2.35 14.37
N HIS A 8 -15.33 -3.59 13.88
CA HIS A 8 -14.02 -4.21 13.69
C HIS A 8 -13.71 -4.49 12.21
N ARG A 9 -14.73 -4.73 11.39
CA ARG A 9 -14.58 -5.04 9.97
C ARG A 9 -14.93 -3.83 9.12
N ILE A 10 -14.00 -3.43 8.24
CA ILE A 10 -14.15 -2.22 7.42
C ILE A 10 -13.71 -2.48 5.98
N TYR A 11 -14.28 -1.74 5.03
CA TYR A 11 -13.66 -1.59 3.71
C TYR A 11 -12.61 -0.49 3.77
N LEU A 12 -11.37 -0.83 3.43
CA LEU A 12 -10.27 0.12 3.41
C LEU A 12 -10.08 0.64 1.99
N VAL A 13 -10.53 1.87 1.75
CA VAL A 13 -10.41 2.55 0.47
C VAL A 13 -9.16 3.44 0.45
N THR A 14 -8.19 3.10 -0.39
CA THR A 14 -6.96 3.88 -0.57
C THR A 14 -6.25 3.51 -1.88
N HIS A 15 -5.07 4.10 -2.17
CA HIS A 15 -4.28 3.71 -3.34
C HIS A 15 -3.69 2.29 -3.20
N ASP A 16 -3.55 1.60 -4.34
CA ASP A 16 -3.03 0.24 -4.45
C ASP A 16 -1.57 0.13 -3.97
N TRP A 17 -0.71 1.09 -4.33
CA TRP A 17 0.73 1.02 -4.02
C TRP A 17 1.05 0.94 -2.53
N HIS A 18 0.27 1.61 -1.67
CA HIS A 18 0.46 1.55 -0.21
C HIS A 18 -0.58 0.69 0.51
N MET A 19 -1.50 0.04 -0.23
CA MET A 19 -2.55 -0.81 0.34
C MET A 19 -1.97 -1.85 1.30
N ARG A 20 -0.88 -2.51 0.89
CA ARG A 20 -0.25 -3.56 1.70
C ARG A 20 0.17 -3.06 3.08
N ARG A 21 0.78 -1.88 3.15
CA ARG A 21 1.21 -1.25 4.40
C ARG A 21 0.03 -0.76 5.22
N SER A 22 -0.97 -0.15 4.59
CA SER A 22 -2.19 0.27 5.28
C SER A 22 -2.91 -0.91 5.94
N LEU A 23 -3.02 -2.05 5.25
CA LEU A 23 -3.59 -3.26 5.84
C LEU A 23 -2.83 -3.73 7.10
N LEU A 24 -1.49 -3.65 7.10
CA LEU A 24 -0.69 -3.97 8.30
C LEU A 24 -0.97 -2.99 9.45
N ALA A 25 -1.04 -1.69 9.14
CA ALA A 25 -1.33 -0.66 10.13
C ALA A 25 -2.69 -0.90 10.79
N PHE A 26 -3.75 -1.09 10.01
CA PHE A 26 -5.11 -1.29 10.52
C PHE A 26 -5.24 -2.60 11.31
N ARG A 27 -4.63 -3.70 10.82
CA ARG A 27 -4.60 -4.98 11.57
C ARG A 27 -3.91 -4.84 12.93
N ARG A 28 -2.85 -4.04 13.05
CA ARG A 28 -2.18 -3.78 14.32
C ARG A 28 -3.08 -3.10 15.36
N PHE A 29 -4.08 -2.34 14.90
CA PHE A 29 -5.10 -1.74 15.77
C PHE A 29 -6.31 -2.66 16.02
N GLY A 30 -6.23 -3.95 15.67
CA GLY A 30 -7.29 -4.93 15.94
C GLY A 30 -8.47 -4.86 14.97
N LEU A 31 -8.31 -4.22 13.82
CA LEU A 31 -9.32 -4.19 12.77
C LEU A 31 -9.13 -5.33 11.76
N ASP A 32 -10.20 -5.72 11.09
CA ASP A 32 -10.25 -6.64 9.96
C ASP A 32 -10.55 -5.86 8.65
N PRO A 33 -9.54 -5.21 8.04
CA PRO A 33 -9.74 -4.42 6.83
C PRO A 33 -9.85 -5.31 5.58
N VAL A 34 -10.94 -5.12 4.83
CA VAL A 34 -11.13 -5.65 3.48
C VAL A 34 -10.58 -4.62 2.47
N PRO A 35 -9.58 -4.98 1.65
CA PRO A 35 -8.98 -4.03 0.71
C PRO A 35 -9.98 -3.62 -0.37
N ALA A 36 -10.12 -2.31 -0.59
CA ALA A 36 -10.95 -1.73 -1.63
C ALA A 36 -10.16 -0.62 -2.36
N PRO A 37 -9.12 -0.97 -3.14
CA PRO A 37 -8.23 0.03 -3.71
C PRO A 37 -8.95 0.89 -4.76
N VAL A 38 -8.63 2.19 -4.81
CA VAL A 38 -9.23 3.13 -5.78
C VAL A 38 -8.85 2.82 -7.23
N ARG A 39 -7.77 2.05 -7.42
CA ARG A 39 -7.32 1.54 -8.72
C ARG A 39 -6.84 0.10 -8.56
N PRO A 40 -7.09 -0.79 -9.52
CA PRO A 40 -6.47 -2.11 -9.50
C PRO A 40 -4.96 -1.97 -9.70
N PRO A 41 -4.14 -2.85 -9.08
CA PRO A 41 -2.71 -2.87 -9.30
C PRO A 41 -2.42 -3.12 -10.78
N PHE A 42 -1.63 -2.23 -11.39
CA PHE A 42 -1.27 -2.31 -12.79
C PHE A 42 0.20 -2.70 -12.94
N THR A 43 0.45 -3.80 -13.64
CA THR A 43 1.79 -4.19 -14.05
C THR A 43 1.93 -3.92 -15.55
N PRO A 44 2.67 -2.88 -15.97
CA PRO A 44 2.85 -2.62 -17.39
C PRO A 44 3.69 -3.73 -18.04
N PRO A 45 3.55 -3.99 -19.35
CA PRO A 45 4.39 -4.94 -20.07
C PRO A 45 5.87 -4.54 -20.01
N VAL A 46 6.78 -5.52 -20.12
CA VAL A 46 8.22 -5.28 -20.18
C VAL A 46 8.58 -4.77 -21.58
N SER A 47 9.32 -3.67 -21.65
CA SER A 47 9.78 -3.07 -22.91
C SER A 47 11.12 -2.38 -22.69
N TRP A 48 11.98 -2.38 -23.71
CA TRP A 48 13.26 -1.68 -23.69
C TRP A 48 13.12 -0.20 -23.35
N ARG A 49 11.99 0.43 -23.70
CA ARG A 49 11.70 1.84 -23.40
C ARG A 49 11.62 2.13 -21.90
N ARG A 50 11.39 1.11 -21.07
CA ARG A 50 11.32 1.28 -19.60
C ARG A 50 12.69 1.46 -18.95
N PHE A 51 13.77 1.20 -19.67
CA PHE A 51 15.13 1.52 -19.23
C PHE A 51 15.54 2.95 -19.57
N VAL A 52 14.73 3.69 -20.34
CA VAL A 52 14.97 5.10 -20.62
C VAL A 52 14.54 5.93 -19.40
N PRO A 53 15.41 6.78 -18.83
CA PRO A 53 15.05 7.63 -17.71
C PRO A 53 13.84 8.52 -18.02
N SER A 54 12.91 8.62 -17.07
CA SER A 54 11.77 9.53 -17.16
C SER A 54 11.37 10.01 -15.77
N SER A 55 10.75 11.19 -15.70
CA SER A 55 10.20 11.73 -14.45
C SER A 55 9.18 10.78 -13.80
N VAL A 56 8.36 10.13 -14.62
CA VAL A 56 7.39 9.12 -14.18
C VAL A 56 8.08 7.91 -13.56
N ALA A 57 9.15 7.39 -14.19
CA ALA A 57 9.92 6.28 -13.62
C ALA A 57 10.57 6.68 -12.29
N TRP A 58 11.07 7.92 -12.17
CA TRP A 58 11.65 8.42 -10.93
C TRP A 58 10.63 8.46 -9.79
N PHE A 59 9.44 9.00 -10.06
CA PHE A 59 8.34 9.03 -9.09
C PHE A 59 7.91 7.62 -8.67
N ASN A 60 7.80 6.68 -9.61
CA ASN A 60 7.47 5.28 -9.31
C ASN A 60 8.55 4.62 -8.43
N SER A 61 9.83 4.85 -8.72
CA SER A 61 10.94 4.37 -7.90
C SER A 61 10.90 4.95 -6.48
N TYR A 62 10.61 6.25 -6.36
CA TYR A 62 10.43 6.89 -5.06
C TYR A 62 9.30 6.24 -4.24
N ILE A 63 8.12 6.04 -4.84
CA ILE A 63 6.99 5.35 -4.17
C ILE A 63 7.39 3.94 -3.76
N ALA A 64 8.01 3.16 -4.65
CA ALA A 64 8.40 1.79 -4.38
C ALA A 64 9.36 1.69 -3.19
N LEU A 65 10.39 2.55 -3.16
CA LEU A 65 11.34 2.61 -2.05
C LEU A 65 10.66 3.02 -0.75
N HIS A 66 9.79 4.03 -0.78
CA HIS A 66 9.04 4.48 0.39
C HIS A 66 8.19 3.35 0.99
N GLU A 67 7.47 2.60 0.15
CA GLU A 67 6.64 1.49 0.59
C GLU A 67 7.48 0.30 1.07
N TRP A 68 8.61 -0.01 0.45
CA TRP A 68 9.52 -1.05 0.94
C TRP A 68 10.08 -0.72 2.32
N MET A 69 10.52 0.51 2.55
CA MET A 69 10.96 0.96 3.87
C MET A 69 9.82 0.88 4.90
N GLY A 70 8.62 1.29 4.51
CA GLY A 70 7.44 1.15 5.36
C GLY A 70 7.12 -0.30 5.72
N LEU A 71 7.16 -1.22 4.75
CA LEU A 71 6.95 -2.65 5.01
C LEU A 71 8.06 -3.24 5.89
N ALA A 72 9.32 -2.86 5.68
CA ALA A 72 10.44 -3.28 6.51
C ALA A 72 10.28 -2.80 7.97
N TYR A 73 9.77 -1.58 8.18
CA TYR A 73 9.44 -1.07 9.50
C TYR A 73 8.37 -1.93 10.20
N TYR A 74 7.29 -2.30 9.50
CA TYR A 74 6.25 -3.17 10.07
C TYR A 74 6.74 -4.61 10.29
N ALA A 75 7.67 -5.10 9.47
CA ALA A 75 8.25 -6.43 9.64
C ALA A 75 9.16 -6.54 10.87
N THR A 76 9.88 -5.47 11.21
CA THR A 76 10.81 -5.45 12.36
C THR A 76 10.13 -5.12 13.68
N ARG A 77 9.07 -4.30 13.69
CA ARG A 77 8.31 -3.95 14.90
C ARG A 77 7.08 -4.84 15.10
N ARG A 78 7.23 -6.17 15.13
CA ARG A 78 6.10 -7.08 15.45
C ARG A 78 5.39 -6.65 16.74
#